data_AF-A0AB34Z9N8-F1
#
_entry.id   AF-A0AB34Z9N8-F1
#
_cell.length_a   1.000
_cell.length_b   1.000
_cell.length_c   1.000
_cell.angle_alpha   90.00
_cell.angle_beta   90.00
_cell.angle_gamma   90.00
#
_symmetry.space_group_name_H-M   'P 1'
#
loop_
_entity.id
_entity.type
_entity.pdbx_description
1 polymer ?
#
loop_
_entity_poly.entity_id
_entity_poly.type
_entity_poly.pdbx_seq_one_letter_code
_entity_poly.pdbx_strand_id
1 'polypeptide(L)'
;MDCVDALLRRLGWDIRSASVRAPVVRRGEPCTRGSLAQARAAGDLQLTLPASWNAQQRGAALQALLDDTATQCAYAFELGAATRRATTQLQNNPGYRFSALQLGWIGFGWRGAAAQGWSGFRSFGRGYQPRGSNAQALEVFYRGQVRSECGVGRQVAQLATQRELYGDTGFDQVFTSGELSIGTFLTLHDTDSILLGAHAGDFFADGKAVRTAQLGRQAFVGAPGFIAHVFDKSSLDDIHNQAENFVVVDVSDAAAQALAQHGGFAHYDALNRQIWELAKELRGPGKRRFERLLYERDAQLRATLDPQQQVRLQTLQGLLDDPFYQGFLVYVHPKGIKPIAYHIARLLDRNPRTPYAIDLTLHNLRSTLYWRWIDWQLQQCGAGTAAERSIENSATPAYAGRGTLH
;
A
#
# COMPACT_ATOMS: atom_id res chain seq x y z
N MET A 1 6.70 15.43 -30.83
CA MET A 1 6.14 15.96 -29.57
C MET A 1 7.12 15.61 -28.47
N ASP A 2 7.42 16.49 -27.52
CA ASP A 2 8.37 16.20 -26.43
C ASP A 2 7.72 15.20 -25.45
N CYS A 3 8.34 14.04 -25.26
CA CYS A 3 7.80 12.97 -24.41
C CYS A 3 7.72 13.35 -22.93
N VAL A 4 8.61 14.23 -22.47
CA VAL A 4 8.56 14.72 -21.09
C VAL A 4 7.35 15.65 -20.89
N ASP A 5 7.07 16.56 -21.84
CA ASP A 5 5.87 17.40 -21.81
C ASP A 5 4.59 16.55 -21.79
N ALA A 6 4.51 15.55 -22.68
CA ALA A 6 3.37 14.64 -22.74
C ALA A 6 3.15 13.87 -21.42
N LEU A 7 4.23 13.34 -20.83
CA LEU A 7 4.17 12.64 -19.54
C LEU A 7 3.72 13.55 -18.40
N LEU A 8 4.31 14.75 -18.28
CA LEU A 8 3.94 15.71 -17.24
C LEU A 8 2.48 16.14 -17.35
N ARG A 9 1.99 16.39 -18.57
CA ARG A 9 0.57 16.70 -18.81
C ARG A 9 -0.34 15.57 -18.39
N ARG A 10 0.03 14.31 -18.68
CA ARG A 10 -0.72 13.13 -18.22
C ARG A 10 -0.74 13.03 -16.70
N LEU A 11 0.38 13.34 -16.06
CA LEU A 11 0.49 13.45 -14.59
C LEU A 11 -0.24 14.67 -14.01
N GLY A 12 -0.98 15.43 -14.79
CA GLY A 12 -1.82 16.50 -14.26
C GLY A 12 -1.30 17.90 -14.52
N TRP A 13 -0.03 18.06 -14.93
CA TRP A 13 0.55 19.39 -15.12
C TRP A 13 -0.13 20.18 -16.24
N ASP A 14 -0.53 21.40 -15.93
CA ASP A 14 -0.93 22.39 -16.92
C ASP A 14 0.28 23.24 -17.30
N ILE A 15 0.81 22.96 -18.49
CA ILE A 15 2.03 23.59 -18.99
C ILE A 15 1.64 24.62 -20.06
N ARG A 16 1.92 25.90 -19.79
CA ARG A 16 1.59 27.04 -20.66
C ARG A 16 2.84 27.86 -20.97
N SER A 17 2.76 28.66 -22.04
CA SER A 17 3.81 29.64 -22.37
C SER A 17 3.26 31.05 -22.21
N ALA A 18 4.03 31.96 -21.63
CA ALA A 18 3.64 33.36 -21.45
C ALA A 18 4.85 34.31 -21.52
N SER A 19 4.60 35.61 -21.61
CA SER A 19 5.64 36.65 -21.52
C SER A 19 6.09 36.83 -20.07
N VAL A 20 6.88 35.86 -19.58
CA VAL A 20 7.50 35.85 -18.24
C VAL A 20 9.01 35.77 -18.39
N ARG A 21 9.76 36.35 -17.44
CA ARG A 21 11.23 36.39 -17.50
C ARG A 21 11.91 35.08 -17.09
N ALA A 22 11.22 34.25 -16.31
CA ALA A 22 11.69 33.01 -15.72
C ALA A 22 10.51 32.02 -15.60
N PRO A 23 10.76 30.70 -15.48
CA PRO A 23 9.70 29.72 -15.33
C PRO A 23 8.99 29.93 -13.99
N VAL A 24 7.66 29.85 -14.00
CA VAL A 24 6.84 29.97 -12.80
C VAL A 24 6.20 28.62 -12.53
N VAL A 25 6.59 27.97 -11.43
CA VAL A 25 6.05 26.68 -10.99
C VAL A 25 5.10 26.91 -9.83
N ARG A 26 3.82 26.58 -9.99
CA ARG A 26 2.85 26.50 -8.88
C ARG A 26 2.53 25.05 -8.62
N ARG A 27 3.20 24.50 -7.61
CA ARG A 27 3.11 23.08 -7.22
C ARG A 27 1.73 22.74 -6.67
N GLY A 28 1.23 23.58 -5.76
CA GLY A 28 0.08 23.23 -4.94
C GLY A 28 0.37 22.05 -4.01
N GLU A 29 -0.68 21.35 -3.58
CA GLU A 29 -0.59 20.22 -2.65
C GLU A 29 -1.28 18.95 -3.21
N PRO A 30 -0.85 18.43 -4.37
CA PRO A 30 -1.52 17.31 -5.02
C PRO A 30 -1.64 16.06 -4.12
N CYS A 31 -0.70 15.82 -3.20
CA CYS A 31 -0.75 14.67 -2.29
C CYS A 31 -1.91 14.71 -1.29
N THR A 32 -2.50 15.87 -1.01
CA THR A 32 -3.65 15.99 -0.09
C THR A 32 -4.98 15.71 -0.80
N ARG A 33 -4.99 15.71 -2.15
CA ARG A 33 -6.20 15.59 -2.96
C ARG A 33 -6.64 14.14 -3.13
N GLY A 34 -7.94 13.94 -3.38
CA GLY A 34 -8.51 12.62 -3.66
C GLY A 34 -8.32 12.15 -5.11
N SER A 35 -8.06 13.07 -6.05
CA SER A 35 -7.79 12.75 -7.46
C SER A 35 -6.99 13.85 -8.16
N LEU A 36 -6.39 13.52 -9.31
CA LEU A 36 -5.74 14.50 -10.20
C LEU A 36 -6.71 15.60 -10.67
N ALA A 37 -7.99 15.26 -10.90
CA ALA A 37 -9.01 16.24 -11.27
C ALA A 37 -9.24 17.28 -10.15
N GLN A 38 -9.29 16.83 -8.90
CA GLN A 38 -9.38 17.73 -7.74
C GLN A 38 -8.12 18.59 -7.58
N ALA A 39 -6.93 18.02 -7.81
CA ALA A 39 -5.68 18.78 -7.78
C ALA A 39 -5.68 19.92 -8.82
N ARG A 40 -6.07 19.61 -10.06
CA ARG A 40 -6.21 20.62 -11.12
C ARG A 40 -7.25 21.69 -10.78
N ALA A 41 -8.41 21.28 -10.26
CA ALA A 41 -9.47 22.21 -9.85
C ALA A 41 -9.02 23.16 -8.73
N ALA A 42 -8.12 22.69 -7.85
CA ALA A 42 -7.52 23.50 -6.79
C ALA A 42 -6.35 24.41 -7.28
N GLY A 43 -5.99 24.33 -8.56
CA GLY A 43 -4.87 25.10 -9.12
C GLY A 43 -3.49 24.52 -8.79
N ASP A 44 -3.43 23.24 -8.39
CA ASP A 44 -2.17 22.51 -8.25
C ASP A 44 -1.56 22.23 -9.65
N LEU A 45 -0.28 21.85 -9.69
CA LEU A 45 0.42 21.35 -10.88
C LEU A 45 0.37 22.33 -12.09
N GLN A 46 0.77 23.59 -11.89
CA GLN A 46 0.83 24.58 -12.98
C GLN A 46 2.27 24.96 -13.29
N LEU A 47 2.63 24.98 -14.57
CA LEU A 47 3.92 25.46 -15.06
C LEU A 47 3.71 26.50 -16.16
N THR A 48 4.24 27.71 -15.94
CA THR A 48 4.31 28.75 -16.98
C THR A 48 5.76 28.92 -17.41
N LEU A 49 6.04 28.61 -18.68
CA LEU A 49 7.35 28.78 -19.30
C LEU A 49 7.45 30.12 -20.04
N PRO A 50 8.62 30.78 -20.07
CA PRO A 50 8.85 31.92 -20.94
C PRO A 50 8.61 31.59 -22.42
N ALA A 51 7.83 32.43 -23.10
CA ALA A 51 7.56 32.28 -24.53
C ALA A 51 8.83 32.47 -25.39
N SER A 52 9.84 33.18 -24.88
CA SER A 52 11.13 33.40 -25.56
C SER A 52 12.09 32.22 -25.47
N TRP A 53 11.79 31.19 -24.68
CA TRP A 53 12.68 30.06 -24.49
C TRP A 53 12.75 29.13 -25.70
N ASN A 54 13.97 28.68 -26.01
CA ASN A 54 14.21 27.68 -27.04
C ASN A 54 13.87 26.26 -26.54
N ALA A 55 13.89 25.28 -27.45
CA ALA A 55 13.54 23.89 -27.14
C ALA A 55 14.42 23.28 -26.03
N GLN A 56 15.73 23.58 -26.01
CA GLN A 56 16.65 23.05 -25.01
C GLN A 56 16.35 23.59 -23.61
N GLN A 57 16.10 24.89 -23.47
CA GLN A 57 15.73 25.51 -22.19
C GLN A 57 14.42 24.95 -21.65
N ARG A 58 13.43 24.75 -22.55
CA ARG A 58 12.15 24.14 -22.19
C ARG A 58 12.34 22.69 -21.75
N GLY A 59 13.07 21.88 -22.53
CA GLY A 59 13.33 20.48 -22.22
C GLY A 59 14.02 20.30 -20.86
N ALA A 60 15.04 21.12 -20.57
CA ALA A 60 15.74 21.07 -19.29
C ALA A 60 14.82 21.41 -18.11
N ALA A 61 13.94 22.41 -18.25
CA ALA A 61 12.98 22.76 -17.20
C ALA A 61 11.90 21.68 -16.99
N LEU A 62 11.45 21.03 -18.05
CA LEU A 62 10.51 19.91 -17.95
C LEU A 62 11.17 18.68 -17.30
N GLN A 63 12.41 18.36 -17.66
CA GLN A 63 13.17 17.27 -17.02
C GLN A 63 13.34 17.51 -15.52
N ALA A 64 13.75 18.72 -15.12
CA ALA A 64 13.87 19.07 -13.70
C ALA A 64 12.53 19.00 -12.94
N LEU A 65 11.39 19.15 -13.63
CA LEU A 65 10.07 19.01 -13.00
C LEU A 65 9.73 17.57 -12.63
N LEU A 66 10.36 16.58 -13.25
CA LEU A 66 10.19 15.17 -12.90
C LEU A 66 10.73 14.88 -11.48
N ASP A 67 11.74 15.61 -11.01
CA ASP A 67 12.25 15.48 -9.64
C ASP A 67 11.33 16.12 -8.58
N ASP A 68 10.39 16.96 -8.99
CA ASP A 68 9.56 17.73 -8.07
C ASP A 68 8.63 16.85 -7.24
N THR A 69 8.54 17.11 -5.93
CA THR A 69 7.63 16.38 -5.03
C THR A 69 6.18 16.40 -5.50
N ALA A 70 5.74 17.48 -6.16
CA ALA A 70 4.39 17.56 -6.72
C ALA A 70 4.19 16.54 -7.86
N THR A 71 5.21 16.28 -8.67
CA THR A 71 5.18 15.24 -9.71
C THR A 71 5.19 13.83 -9.09
N GLN A 72 5.96 13.61 -8.03
CA GLN A 72 5.90 12.34 -7.30
C GLN A 72 4.52 12.09 -6.67
N CYS A 73 3.86 13.14 -6.15
CA CYS A 73 2.48 13.08 -5.68
C CYS A 73 1.49 12.78 -6.81
N ALA A 74 1.70 13.36 -7.99
CA ALA A 74 0.91 13.06 -9.17
C ALA A 74 1.05 11.59 -9.59
N TYR A 75 2.27 11.06 -9.60
CA TYR A 75 2.54 9.64 -9.83
C TYR A 75 1.84 8.74 -8.81
N ALA A 76 1.75 9.18 -7.55
CA ALA A 76 1.10 8.38 -6.51
C ALA A 76 -0.39 8.10 -6.78
N PHE A 77 -1.09 8.90 -7.59
CA PHE A 77 -2.45 8.56 -8.03
C PHE A 77 -2.48 7.31 -8.92
N GLU A 78 -1.53 7.18 -9.85
CA GLU A 78 -1.38 5.99 -10.70
C GLU A 78 -0.99 4.76 -9.88
N LEU A 79 -0.02 4.94 -8.97
CA LEU A 79 0.41 3.89 -8.04
C LEU A 79 -0.74 3.43 -7.13
N GLY A 80 -1.55 4.36 -6.62
CA GLY A 80 -2.71 4.08 -5.79
C GLY A 80 -3.79 3.30 -6.56
N ALA A 81 -4.07 3.69 -7.81
CA ALA A 81 -4.98 2.96 -8.68
C ALA A 81 -4.50 1.54 -8.96
N ALA A 82 -3.20 1.37 -9.27
CA ALA A 82 -2.57 0.07 -9.48
C ALA A 82 -2.62 -0.80 -8.22
N THR A 83 -2.34 -0.23 -7.05
CA THR A 83 -2.42 -0.92 -5.76
C THR A 83 -3.84 -1.42 -5.48
N ARG A 84 -4.84 -0.59 -5.76
CA ARG A 84 -6.26 -0.94 -5.56
C ARG A 84 -6.68 -2.10 -6.47
N ARG A 85 -6.27 -2.09 -7.75
CA ARG A 85 -6.49 -3.22 -8.69
C ARG A 85 -5.80 -4.49 -8.19
N ALA A 86 -4.51 -4.42 -7.88
CA ALA A 86 -3.72 -5.59 -7.47
C ALA A 86 -4.30 -6.25 -6.21
N THR A 87 -4.53 -5.47 -5.16
CA THR A 87 -5.04 -5.99 -3.88
C THR A 87 -6.47 -6.49 -3.99
N THR A 88 -7.30 -5.90 -4.87
CA THR A 88 -8.64 -6.41 -5.18
C THR A 88 -8.56 -7.78 -5.87
N GLN A 89 -7.69 -7.97 -6.85
CA GLN A 89 -7.52 -9.27 -7.50
C GLN A 89 -6.99 -10.33 -6.51
N LEU A 90 -6.02 -9.98 -5.67
CA LEU A 90 -5.47 -10.90 -4.66
C LEU A 90 -6.52 -11.33 -3.63
N GLN A 91 -7.30 -10.40 -3.08
CA GLN A 91 -8.35 -10.75 -2.10
C GLN A 91 -9.49 -11.56 -2.74
N ASN A 92 -9.76 -11.34 -4.02
CA ASN A 92 -10.82 -12.04 -4.76
C ASN A 92 -10.40 -13.46 -5.16
N ASN A 93 -9.15 -13.89 -4.93
CA ASN A 93 -8.70 -15.25 -5.17
C ASN A 93 -8.96 -16.16 -3.95
N PRO A 94 -10.02 -17.00 -3.94
CA PRO A 94 -10.25 -17.95 -2.84
C PRO A 94 -9.18 -19.07 -2.77
N GLY A 95 -8.39 -19.22 -3.84
CA GLY A 95 -7.27 -20.14 -3.95
C GLY A 95 -5.98 -19.61 -3.33
N TYR A 96 -5.84 -18.31 -3.11
CA TYR A 96 -4.68 -17.73 -2.44
C TYR A 96 -4.89 -17.73 -0.91
N ARG A 97 -4.28 -18.68 -0.23
CA ARG A 97 -4.53 -18.92 1.20
C ARG A 97 -3.31 -18.63 2.07
N PHE A 98 -3.56 -18.47 3.36
CA PHE A 98 -2.49 -18.37 4.34
C PHE A 98 -1.92 -19.75 4.70
N SER A 99 -0.63 -19.80 5.00
CA SER A 99 0.03 -20.98 5.56
C SER A 99 0.87 -20.59 6.78
N ALA A 100 0.47 -21.08 7.95
CA ALA A 100 1.24 -20.92 9.20
C ALA A 100 2.17 -22.12 9.50
N LEU A 101 1.88 -23.30 8.93
CA LEU A 101 2.36 -24.61 9.42
C LEU A 101 2.92 -25.51 8.31
N GLN A 102 3.60 -24.97 7.30
CA GLN A 102 4.27 -25.79 6.28
C GLN A 102 5.79 -25.67 6.39
N LEU A 103 6.51 -26.68 5.88
CA LEU A 103 7.97 -26.74 5.76
C LEU A 103 8.60 -25.54 5.00
N GLY A 104 7.77 -24.64 4.43
CA GLY A 104 8.19 -23.44 3.72
C GLY A 104 7.19 -22.28 3.82
N TRP A 105 7.65 -21.09 3.47
CA TRP A 105 6.92 -19.82 3.58
C TRP A 105 5.96 -19.59 2.40
N ILE A 106 6.16 -20.35 1.33
CA ILE A 106 5.41 -20.27 0.06
C ILE A 106 5.16 -21.69 -0.46
N GLY A 107 3.91 -21.98 -0.80
CA GLY A 107 3.47 -23.27 -1.33
C GLY A 107 2.71 -23.13 -2.65
N PHE A 108 3.18 -23.84 -3.67
CA PHE A 108 2.59 -23.85 -5.02
C PHE A 108 1.73 -25.10 -5.28
N GLY A 109 1.04 -25.59 -4.25
CA GLY A 109 0.14 -26.74 -4.35
C GLY A 109 0.80 -27.99 -4.97
N TRP A 110 -0.03 -28.88 -5.53
CA TRP A 110 0.40 -30.16 -6.12
C TRP A 110 1.13 -29.99 -7.46
N ARG A 111 0.86 -28.90 -8.19
CA ARG A 111 1.55 -28.60 -9.47
C ARG A 111 3.01 -28.19 -9.25
N GLY A 112 3.34 -27.70 -8.05
CA GLY A 112 4.69 -27.22 -7.73
C GLY A 112 5.02 -25.86 -8.33
N ALA A 113 6.17 -25.31 -7.93
CA ALA A 113 6.60 -23.96 -8.29
C ALA A 113 6.90 -23.83 -9.79
N ALA A 114 7.65 -24.79 -10.35
CA ALA A 114 8.10 -24.75 -11.75
C ALA A 114 6.93 -24.71 -12.75
N ALA A 115 5.89 -25.54 -12.54
CA ALA A 115 4.70 -25.56 -13.40
C ALA A 115 3.84 -24.29 -13.26
N GLN A 116 4.09 -23.49 -12.22
CA GLN A 116 3.42 -22.22 -11.95
C GLN A 116 4.30 -21.00 -12.28
N GLY A 117 5.40 -21.21 -13.01
CA GLY A 117 6.26 -20.12 -13.49
C GLY A 117 7.32 -19.66 -12.48
N TRP A 118 7.56 -20.42 -11.41
CA TRP A 118 8.52 -20.07 -10.36
C TRP A 118 9.70 -21.03 -10.29
N SER A 119 10.91 -20.47 -10.11
CA SER A 119 12.14 -21.20 -9.82
C SER A 119 12.58 -20.94 -8.39
N GLY A 120 12.87 -22.00 -7.63
CA GLY A 120 13.41 -21.86 -6.28
C GLY A 120 14.91 -21.57 -6.31
N PHE A 121 15.36 -20.54 -5.61
CA PHE A 121 16.79 -20.26 -5.42
C PHE A 121 17.25 -20.53 -3.97
N ARG A 122 16.31 -20.81 -3.05
CA ARG A 122 16.58 -21.24 -1.67
C ARG A 122 15.74 -22.45 -1.31
N SER A 123 16.34 -23.38 -0.56
CA SER A 123 15.72 -24.64 -0.14
C SER A 123 14.47 -24.44 0.70
N PHE A 124 13.59 -25.46 0.73
CA PHE A 124 12.39 -25.52 1.59
C PHE A 124 11.41 -24.35 1.40
N GLY A 125 11.24 -23.87 0.17
CA GLY A 125 10.23 -22.84 -0.15
C GLY A 125 10.46 -21.50 0.54
N ARG A 126 11.74 -21.12 0.72
CA ARG A 126 12.16 -19.88 1.39
C ARG A 126 12.50 -18.74 0.43
N GLY A 127 12.65 -19.04 -0.86
CA GLY A 127 12.98 -18.05 -1.88
C GLY A 127 12.65 -18.57 -3.29
N TYR A 128 11.84 -17.81 -4.02
CA TYR A 128 11.47 -18.08 -5.41
C TYR A 128 11.58 -16.82 -6.26
N GLN A 129 11.94 -17.00 -7.52
CA GLN A 129 11.93 -15.97 -8.56
C GLN A 129 11.12 -16.47 -9.76
N PRO A 130 10.60 -15.59 -10.63
CA PRO A 130 10.04 -16.01 -11.90
C PRO A 130 11.03 -16.85 -12.73
N ARG A 131 10.52 -17.83 -13.47
CA ARG A 131 11.29 -18.70 -14.38
C ARG A 131 11.16 -18.29 -15.84
N GLY A 132 10.12 -17.56 -16.18
CA GLY A 132 9.80 -17.10 -17.55
C GLY A 132 9.19 -15.71 -17.48
N SER A 133 8.00 -15.52 -18.04
CA SER A 133 7.26 -14.26 -17.89
C SER A 133 6.99 -13.98 -16.41
N ASN A 134 7.38 -12.78 -15.99
CA ASN A 134 7.15 -12.26 -14.64
C ASN A 134 5.65 -12.08 -14.40
N ALA A 135 4.92 -11.55 -15.39
CA ALA A 135 3.48 -11.39 -15.34
C ALA A 135 2.76 -12.74 -15.15
N GLN A 136 3.16 -13.77 -15.90
CA GLN A 136 2.61 -15.12 -15.74
C GLN A 136 2.94 -15.72 -14.36
N ALA A 137 4.14 -15.48 -13.83
CA ALA A 137 4.51 -15.92 -12.49
C ALA A 137 3.63 -15.25 -11.42
N LEU A 138 3.28 -13.97 -11.55
CA LEU A 138 2.39 -13.28 -10.63
C LEU A 138 0.91 -13.69 -10.80
N GLU A 139 0.48 -14.07 -12.00
CA GLU A 139 -0.90 -14.48 -12.30
C GLU A 139 -1.42 -15.62 -11.41
N VAL A 140 -0.54 -16.52 -10.97
CA VAL A 140 -0.92 -17.63 -10.08
C VAL A 140 -1.40 -17.16 -8.70
N PHE A 141 -1.04 -15.95 -8.27
CA PHE A 141 -1.57 -15.36 -7.05
C PHE A 141 -2.96 -14.72 -7.25
N TYR A 142 -3.31 -14.32 -8.48
CA TYR A 142 -4.64 -13.82 -8.81
C TYR A 142 -5.67 -14.93 -9.05
N ARG A 143 -5.25 -16.09 -9.59
CA ARG A 143 -6.21 -17.14 -10.02
C ARG A 143 -5.84 -18.56 -9.62
N GLY A 144 -4.61 -18.78 -9.17
CA GLY A 144 -4.09 -20.09 -8.84
C GLY A 144 -4.40 -20.54 -7.41
N GLN A 145 -3.91 -21.75 -7.10
CA GLN A 145 -3.97 -22.34 -5.77
C GLN A 145 -2.60 -22.27 -5.12
N VAL A 146 -2.35 -21.16 -4.44
CA VAL A 146 -1.07 -20.86 -3.80
C VAL A 146 -1.26 -20.51 -2.34
N ARG A 147 -0.22 -20.72 -1.55
CA ARG A 147 -0.20 -20.37 -0.15
C ARG A 147 1.03 -19.55 0.16
N SER A 148 0.87 -18.55 1.00
CA SER A 148 1.99 -17.85 1.60
C SER A 148 1.64 -17.36 2.99
N GLU A 149 2.66 -17.05 3.78
CA GLU A 149 2.47 -16.25 4.98
C GLU A 149 2.31 -14.74 4.64
N CYS A 150 2.10 -13.91 5.66
CA CYS A 150 1.68 -12.51 5.50
C CYS A 150 2.79 -11.59 4.94
N GLY A 151 4.06 -11.83 5.26
CA GLY A 151 5.22 -11.10 4.75
C GLY A 151 5.43 -11.28 3.24
N VAL A 152 5.38 -12.51 2.75
CA VAL A 152 5.34 -12.82 1.32
C VAL A 152 4.05 -12.30 0.71
N GLY A 153 2.91 -12.37 1.41
CA GLY A 153 1.66 -11.76 0.93
C GLY A 153 1.79 -10.26 0.67
N ARG A 154 2.51 -9.55 1.54
CA ARG A 154 2.87 -8.15 1.32
C ARG A 154 3.78 -7.99 0.10
N GLN A 155 4.84 -8.81 -0.04
CA GLN A 155 5.74 -8.75 -1.20
C GLN A 155 4.98 -8.98 -2.52
N VAL A 156 4.11 -10.01 -2.56
CA VAL A 156 3.25 -10.30 -3.72
C VAL A 156 2.36 -9.11 -4.03
N ALA A 157 1.73 -8.48 -3.03
CA ALA A 157 0.93 -7.27 -3.24
C ALA A 157 1.77 -6.11 -3.83
N GLN A 158 2.99 -5.89 -3.31
CA GLN A 158 3.89 -4.86 -3.83
C GLN A 158 4.30 -5.12 -5.29
N LEU A 159 4.66 -6.36 -5.64
CA LEU A 159 5.05 -6.73 -7.00
C LEU A 159 3.85 -6.73 -7.96
N ALA A 160 2.69 -7.19 -7.49
CA ALA A 160 1.43 -7.13 -8.24
C ALA A 160 1.03 -5.68 -8.54
N THR A 161 1.21 -4.75 -7.60
CA THR A 161 1.05 -3.30 -7.86
C THR A 161 1.93 -2.84 -9.03
N GLN A 162 3.20 -3.27 -9.09
CA GLN A 162 4.08 -2.92 -10.21
C GLN A 162 3.56 -3.55 -11.52
N ARG A 163 3.13 -4.81 -11.50
CA ARG A 163 2.50 -5.43 -12.69
C ARG A 163 1.29 -4.61 -13.19
N GLU A 164 0.41 -4.18 -12.30
CA GLU A 164 -0.76 -3.36 -12.64
C GLU A 164 -0.40 -1.96 -13.15
N LEU A 165 0.75 -1.43 -12.77
CA LEU A 165 1.23 -0.09 -13.13
C LEU A 165 1.93 -0.07 -14.50
N TYR A 166 2.68 -1.12 -14.83
CA TYR A 166 3.41 -1.24 -16.10
C TYR A 166 2.64 -2.01 -17.17
N GLY A 167 1.63 -2.80 -16.77
CA GLY A 167 1.01 -3.82 -17.61
C GLY A 167 1.94 -5.01 -17.82
N ASP A 168 1.39 -6.14 -18.30
CA ASP A 168 2.14 -7.41 -18.41
C ASP A 168 3.44 -7.27 -19.24
N THR A 169 3.37 -6.63 -20.41
CA THR A 169 4.54 -6.43 -21.28
C THR A 169 5.59 -5.54 -20.63
N GLY A 170 5.18 -4.42 -20.02
CA GLY A 170 6.12 -3.52 -19.36
C GLY A 170 6.76 -4.17 -18.13
N PHE A 171 5.99 -4.94 -17.38
CA PHE A 171 6.48 -5.66 -16.20
C PHE A 171 7.50 -6.75 -16.55
N ASP A 172 7.30 -7.45 -17.67
CA ASP A 172 8.26 -8.43 -18.19
C ASP A 172 9.54 -7.79 -18.77
N GLN A 173 9.46 -6.55 -19.28
CA GLN A 173 10.59 -5.86 -19.89
C GLN A 173 11.42 -5.05 -18.88
N VAL A 174 10.78 -4.39 -17.93
CA VAL A 174 11.44 -3.45 -16.99
C VAL A 174 12.10 -4.18 -15.82
N PHE A 175 11.59 -5.36 -15.45
CA PHE A 175 12.10 -6.13 -14.32
C PHE A 175 12.70 -7.44 -14.77
N THR A 176 13.88 -7.74 -14.27
CA THR A 176 14.48 -9.08 -14.35
C THR A 176 13.78 -10.02 -13.37
N SER A 177 13.88 -11.33 -13.60
CA SER A 177 13.29 -12.28 -12.67
C SER A 177 13.91 -12.21 -11.26
N GLY A 178 15.23 -11.96 -11.15
CA GLY A 178 15.91 -11.84 -9.86
C GLY A 178 15.36 -10.70 -8.99
N GLU A 179 14.98 -9.60 -9.63
CA GLU A 179 14.36 -8.45 -8.97
C GLU A 179 13.00 -8.75 -8.36
N LEU A 180 12.28 -9.72 -8.92
CA LEU A 180 10.94 -10.10 -8.50
C LEU A 180 10.94 -11.32 -7.57
N SER A 181 12.07 -11.53 -6.90
CA SER A 181 12.21 -12.58 -5.89
C SER A 181 11.26 -12.36 -4.71
N ILE A 182 10.62 -13.45 -4.28
CA ILE A 182 9.77 -13.53 -3.08
C ILE A 182 10.31 -14.56 -2.10
N GLY A 183 10.20 -14.29 -0.80
CA GLY A 183 10.76 -15.18 0.22
C GLY A 183 10.74 -14.58 1.62
N THR A 184 11.52 -15.13 2.55
CA THR A 184 11.70 -14.50 3.86
C THR A 184 12.48 -13.19 3.72
N PHE A 185 12.26 -12.20 4.59
CA PHE A 185 12.97 -10.92 4.50
C PHE A 185 14.50 -11.08 4.53
N LEU A 186 15.02 -11.95 5.41
CA LEU A 186 16.44 -12.29 5.44
C LEU A 186 16.93 -12.90 4.11
N THR A 187 16.08 -13.68 3.45
CA THR A 187 16.45 -14.33 2.19
C THR A 187 16.59 -13.31 1.05
N LEU A 188 15.85 -12.20 1.09
CA LEU A 188 15.84 -11.22 0.01
C LEU A 188 17.00 -10.22 0.05
N HIS A 189 17.61 -9.97 1.22
CA HIS A 189 18.69 -8.99 1.34
C HIS A 189 19.90 -9.31 0.46
N ASP A 190 20.27 -10.58 0.33
CA ASP A 190 21.42 -11.02 -0.47
C ASP A 190 21.01 -11.43 -1.89
N THR A 191 19.99 -10.77 -2.47
CA THR A 191 19.49 -11.02 -3.83
C THR A 191 19.37 -9.73 -4.61
N ASP A 192 19.01 -9.84 -5.89
CA ASP A 192 18.72 -8.68 -6.74
C ASP A 192 17.34 -8.05 -6.48
N SER A 193 16.61 -8.47 -5.43
CA SER A 193 15.23 -8.04 -5.17
C SER A 193 15.04 -6.52 -5.25
N ILE A 194 14.06 -6.07 -6.03
CA ILE A 194 13.67 -4.65 -6.12
C ILE A 194 13.04 -4.13 -4.83
N LEU A 195 12.60 -5.03 -3.93
CA LEU A 195 11.96 -4.64 -2.68
C LEU A 195 12.97 -4.44 -1.55
N LEU A 196 14.01 -5.29 -1.45
CA LEU A 196 14.90 -5.34 -0.28
C LEU A 196 16.38 -5.69 -0.60
N GLY A 197 16.68 -6.01 -1.86
CA GLY A 197 18.00 -6.49 -2.30
C GLY A 197 18.83 -5.40 -2.99
N ALA A 198 19.82 -5.83 -3.76
CA ALA A 198 20.81 -4.96 -4.40
C ALA A 198 20.19 -3.92 -5.35
N HIS A 199 19.05 -4.21 -5.96
CA HIS A 199 18.39 -3.29 -6.90
C HIS A 199 17.31 -2.42 -6.26
N ALA A 200 17.10 -2.50 -4.94
CA ALA A 200 16.13 -1.65 -4.27
C ALA A 200 16.51 -0.16 -4.34
N GLY A 201 17.80 0.16 -4.46
CA GLY A 201 18.31 1.53 -4.48
C GLY A 201 17.99 2.26 -3.18
N ASP A 202 17.62 3.55 -3.26
CA ASP A 202 17.43 4.37 -2.07
C ASP A 202 16.10 4.08 -1.37
N PHE A 203 16.17 3.77 -0.07
CA PHE A 203 14.99 3.58 0.75
C PHE A 203 14.49 4.89 1.35
N PHE A 204 13.17 5.07 1.27
CA PHE A 204 12.42 5.99 2.11
C PHE A 204 12.19 5.35 3.49
N ALA A 205 12.96 5.80 4.48
CA ALA A 205 12.91 5.30 5.84
C ALA A 205 12.01 6.18 6.74
N ASP A 206 10.71 5.94 6.72
CA ASP A 206 9.74 6.77 7.46
C ASP A 206 8.79 5.91 8.30
N GLY A 207 9.38 5.09 9.19
CA GLY A 207 8.64 4.04 9.92
C GLY A 207 7.40 4.56 10.65
N LYS A 208 7.53 5.67 11.40
CA LYS A 208 6.39 6.31 12.08
C LYS A 208 5.59 7.28 11.21
N ALA A 209 5.81 7.24 9.90
CA ALA A 209 5.08 8.00 8.90
C ALA A 209 5.07 9.52 9.11
N VAL A 210 6.09 10.09 9.75
CA VAL A 210 6.14 11.53 10.06
C VAL A 210 6.20 12.34 8.76
N ARG A 211 7.11 11.97 7.85
CA ARG A 211 7.28 12.66 6.57
C ARG A 211 6.11 12.38 5.62
N THR A 212 5.61 11.15 5.64
CA THR A 212 4.47 10.70 4.81
C THR A 212 3.19 11.42 5.22
N ALA A 213 2.94 11.58 6.52
CA ALA A 213 1.78 12.30 7.04
C ALA A 213 1.77 13.78 6.65
N GLN A 214 2.95 14.44 6.65
CA GLN A 214 3.08 15.84 6.23
C GLN A 214 2.76 16.05 4.74
N LEU A 215 3.02 15.04 3.89
CA LEU A 215 2.75 15.14 2.46
C LEU A 215 1.26 14.98 2.15
N GLY A 216 0.55 14.10 2.87
CA GLY A 216 -0.89 13.88 2.72
C GLY A 216 -1.25 12.49 2.17
N ARG A 217 -2.55 12.25 1.96
CA ARG A 217 -3.14 10.93 1.70
C ARG A 217 -2.47 10.12 0.59
N GLN A 218 -2.07 10.75 -0.52
CA GLN A 218 -1.45 10.04 -1.64
C GLN A 218 -0.02 9.59 -1.34
N ALA A 219 0.67 10.16 -0.34
CA ALA A 219 2.01 9.72 -0.01
C ALA A 219 2.04 8.33 0.63
N PHE A 220 0.91 7.88 1.19
CA PHE A 220 0.80 6.57 1.82
C PHE A 220 0.50 5.43 0.85
N VAL A 221 -0.21 5.67 -0.26
CA VAL A 221 -0.73 4.57 -1.08
C VAL A 221 0.39 3.71 -1.66
N GLY A 222 0.21 2.39 -1.62
CA GLY A 222 1.22 1.41 -2.00
C GLY A 222 2.32 1.20 -0.96
N ALA A 223 2.45 2.05 0.07
CA ALA A 223 3.49 1.90 1.08
C ALA A 223 3.32 0.58 1.85
N PRO A 224 4.39 -0.22 1.98
CA PRO A 224 4.39 -1.40 2.83
C PRO A 224 4.54 -1.02 4.31
N GLY A 225 3.95 -1.82 5.19
CA GLY A 225 4.08 -1.66 6.62
C GLY A 225 3.78 -2.94 7.40
N PHE A 226 3.69 -2.81 8.72
CA PHE A 226 3.23 -3.84 9.62
C PHE A 226 2.55 -3.27 10.86
N ILE A 227 1.70 -4.09 11.48
CA ILE A 227 1.21 -3.91 12.85
C ILE A 227 1.84 -5.01 13.69
N ALA A 228 2.62 -4.69 14.72
CA ALA A 228 3.37 -5.67 15.50
C ALA A 228 3.19 -5.51 17.01
N HIS A 229 3.32 -6.61 17.73
CA HIS A 229 3.39 -6.61 19.19
C HIS A 229 4.50 -5.69 19.73
N VAL A 230 4.24 -5.07 20.89
CA VAL A 230 5.18 -4.14 21.55
C VAL A 230 6.00 -4.84 22.64
N PHE A 231 5.39 -5.73 23.41
CA PHE A 231 6.12 -6.47 24.45
C PHE A 231 6.91 -7.63 23.86
N ASP A 232 7.73 -8.29 24.67
CA ASP A 232 8.59 -9.37 24.19
C ASP A 232 7.78 -10.61 23.77
N LYS A 233 8.41 -11.54 23.04
CA LYS A 233 7.75 -12.72 22.50
C LYS A 233 7.08 -13.62 23.55
N SER A 234 7.49 -13.55 24.82
CA SER A 234 6.84 -14.31 25.90
C SER A 234 5.41 -13.82 26.16
N SER A 235 5.05 -12.61 25.72
CA SER A 235 3.69 -12.07 25.77
C SER A 235 2.80 -12.52 24.61
N LEU A 236 3.28 -13.37 23.70
CA LEU A 236 2.50 -13.86 22.56
C LEU A 236 1.79 -15.16 22.91
N ASP A 237 0.49 -15.21 22.60
CA ASP A 237 -0.36 -16.40 22.74
C ASP A 237 -0.54 -17.11 21.38
N ASP A 238 -0.40 -16.36 20.28
CA ASP A 238 -0.46 -16.81 18.89
C ASP A 238 0.70 -16.19 18.10
N ILE A 239 1.82 -16.93 18.04
CA ILE A 239 3.06 -16.48 17.37
C ILE A 239 2.87 -16.24 15.86
N HIS A 240 1.91 -16.90 15.22
CA HIS A 240 1.62 -16.68 13.81
C HIS A 240 0.96 -15.32 13.55
N ASN A 241 0.51 -14.64 14.61
CA ASN A 241 -0.08 -13.31 14.59
C ASN A 241 0.78 -12.30 15.38
N GLN A 242 2.09 -12.55 15.52
CA GLN A 242 3.02 -11.60 16.14
C GLN A 242 3.12 -10.27 15.37
N ALA A 243 2.83 -10.30 14.06
CA ALA A 243 2.74 -9.13 13.21
C ALA A 243 1.75 -9.36 12.06
N GLU A 244 1.10 -8.29 11.62
CA GLU A 244 0.30 -8.25 10.40
C GLU A 244 0.98 -7.34 9.38
N ASN A 245 1.61 -7.94 8.36
CA ASN A 245 2.25 -7.21 7.27
C ASN A 245 1.20 -6.71 6.28
N PHE A 246 1.33 -5.45 5.85
CA PHE A 246 0.32 -4.81 5.00
C PHE A 246 0.90 -3.97 3.86
N VAL A 247 0.04 -3.67 2.89
CA VAL A 247 0.22 -2.58 1.91
C VAL A 247 -0.93 -1.58 2.07
N VAL A 248 -0.64 -0.29 2.11
CA VAL A 248 -1.69 0.74 2.19
C VAL A 248 -2.42 0.84 0.86
N VAL A 249 -3.75 0.74 0.90
CA VAL A 249 -4.61 0.72 -0.29
C VAL A 249 -5.25 2.09 -0.54
N ASP A 250 -5.74 2.73 0.52
CA ASP A 250 -6.35 4.05 0.45
C ASP A 250 -6.28 4.72 1.83
N VAL A 251 -6.25 6.05 1.82
CA VAL A 251 -6.33 6.87 3.03
C VAL A 251 -7.39 7.93 2.79
N SER A 252 -8.42 7.97 3.64
CA SER A 252 -9.45 9.01 3.56
C SER A 252 -8.85 10.38 3.85
N ASP A 253 -9.55 11.44 3.41
CA ASP A 253 -9.14 12.81 3.69
C ASP A 253 -9.05 13.08 5.20
N ALA A 254 -10.08 12.69 5.96
CA ALA A 254 -10.09 12.83 7.41
C ALA A 254 -8.97 12.02 8.11
N ALA A 255 -8.65 10.81 7.63
CA ALA A 255 -7.54 10.02 8.17
C ALA A 255 -6.19 10.69 7.92
N ALA A 256 -5.98 11.25 6.72
CA ALA A 256 -4.75 11.96 6.39
C ALA A 256 -4.59 13.26 7.20
N GLN A 257 -5.68 14.01 7.40
CA GLN A 257 -5.67 15.20 8.24
C GLN A 257 -5.34 14.85 9.70
N ALA A 258 -5.93 13.79 10.25
CA ALA A 258 -5.63 13.32 11.60
C ALA A 258 -4.14 12.90 11.73
N LEU A 259 -3.62 12.15 10.75
CA LEU A 259 -2.19 11.78 10.71
C LEU A 259 -1.27 13.00 10.65
N ALA A 260 -1.59 13.99 9.81
CA ALA A 260 -0.82 15.23 9.69
C ALA A 260 -0.85 16.04 11.01
N GLN A 261 -2.03 16.15 11.63
CA GLN A 261 -2.24 16.84 12.90
C GLN A 261 -1.44 16.18 14.04
N HIS A 262 -1.40 14.86 14.07
CA HIS A 262 -0.77 14.09 15.15
C HIS A 262 0.68 13.69 14.88
N GLY A 263 1.24 14.06 13.73
CA GLY A 263 2.64 13.80 13.39
C GLY A 263 2.95 12.32 13.15
N GLY A 264 2.00 11.55 12.59
CA GLY A 264 2.19 10.16 12.21
C GLY A 264 1.79 9.11 13.27
N PHE A 265 2.36 7.91 13.18
CA PHE A 265 1.88 6.72 13.91
C PHE A 265 2.22 6.70 15.41
N ALA A 266 3.19 7.48 15.88
CA ALA A 266 3.56 7.47 17.30
C ALA A 266 2.39 7.84 18.23
N HIS A 267 1.52 8.76 17.79
CA HIS A 267 0.27 9.07 18.50
C HIS A 267 -0.66 7.86 18.58
N TYR A 268 -0.84 7.16 17.45
CA TYR A 268 -1.73 6.00 17.36
C TYR A 268 -1.19 4.79 18.09
N ASP A 269 0.12 4.63 18.23
CA ASP A 269 0.72 3.62 19.10
C ASP A 269 0.35 3.85 20.58
N ALA A 270 0.32 5.11 21.01
CA ALA A 270 -0.14 5.46 22.35
C ALA A 270 -1.64 5.18 22.53
N LEU A 271 -2.47 5.47 21.53
CA LEU A 271 -3.89 5.11 21.53
C LEU A 271 -4.10 3.59 21.52
N ASN A 272 -3.33 2.84 20.73
CA ASN A 272 -3.39 1.38 20.72
C ASN A 272 -3.08 0.78 22.09
N ARG A 273 -2.15 1.39 22.85
CA ARG A 273 -1.89 1.00 24.24
C ARG A 273 -3.10 1.27 25.14
N GLN A 274 -3.77 2.41 24.99
CA GLN A 274 -5.00 2.70 25.75
C GLN A 274 -6.15 1.74 25.39
N ILE A 275 -6.32 1.45 24.11
CA ILE A 275 -7.27 0.46 23.60
C ILE A 275 -7.01 -0.91 24.22
N TRP A 276 -5.75 -1.36 24.20
CA TRP A 276 -5.35 -2.62 24.80
C TRP A 276 -5.63 -2.66 26.31
N GLU A 277 -5.30 -1.60 27.05
CA GLU A 277 -5.56 -1.47 28.49
C GLU A 277 -7.05 -1.61 28.83
N LEU A 278 -7.91 -0.89 28.10
CA LEU A 278 -9.36 -0.96 28.27
C LEU A 278 -9.94 -2.33 27.90
N ALA A 279 -9.37 -2.98 26.88
CA ALA A 279 -9.83 -4.28 26.41
C ALA A 279 -9.62 -5.40 27.45
N LYS A 280 -8.68 -5.26 28.40
CA LYS A 280 -8.40 -6.32 29.40
C LYS A 280 -9.63 -6.75 30.19
N GLU A 281 -10.48 -5.80 30.55
CA GLU A 281 -11.69 -6.00 31.36
C GLU A 281 -12.91 -6.44 30.55
N LEU A 282 -12.80 -6.43 29.21
CA LEU A 282 -13.83 -6.91 28.29
C LEU A 282 -13.53 -8.31 27.74
N ARG A 283 -12.41 -8.90 28.17
CA ARG A 283 -12.00 -10.24 27.76
C ARG A 283 -13.07 -11.26 28.13
N GLY A 284 -13.15 -12.30 27.32
CA GLY A 284 -14.09 -13.38 27.48
C GLY A 284 -13.80 -14.47 26.47
N PRO A 285 -14.61 -15.55 26.45
CA PRO A 285 -14.36 -16.68 25.58
C PRO A 285 -14.52 -16.30 24.10
N GLY A 286 -13.77 -16.98 23.24
CA GLY A 286 -13.91 -16.93 21.78
C GLY A 286 -12.77 -16.23 21.05
N LYS A 287 -12.40 -16.77 19.88
CA LYS A 287 -11.29 -16.29 19.05
C LYS A 287 -11.59 -15.04 18.19
N ARG A 288 -12.81 -14.50 18.30
CA ARG A 288 -13.33 -13.37 17.49
C ARG A 288 -14.17 -12.42 18.34
N ARG A 289 -13.93 -12.36 19.65
CA ARG A 289 -14.79 -11.62 20.58
C ARG A 289 -14.68 -10.12 20.31
N PHE A 290 -13.47 -9.58 20.21
CA PHE A 290 -13.25 -8.17 19.91
C PHE A 290 -13.61 -7.82 18.46
N GLU A 291 -13.38 -8.73 17.50
CA GLU A 291 -13.92 -8.57 16.14
C GLU A 291 -15.45 -8.34 16.18
N ARG A 292 -16.19 -9.19 16.90
CA ARG A 292 -17.65 -9.09 17.05
C ARG A 292 -18.09 -7.86 17.83
N LEU A 293 -17.43 -7.57 18.95
CA LEU A 293 -17.78 -6.45 19.83
C LEU A 293 -17.52 -5.10 19.19
N LEU A 294 -16.35 -4.90 18.57
CA LEU A 294 -15.87 -3.58 18.13
C LEU A 294 -16.13 -3.33 16.65
N TYR A 295 -15.87 -4.32 15.79
CA TYR A 295 -15.96 -4.15 14.34
C TYR A 295 -17.33 -4.55 13.77
N GLU A 296 -17.78 -5.79 14.00
CA GLU A 296 -19.08 -6.25 13.48
C GLU A 296 -20.26 -5.64 14.25
N ARG A 297 -19.98 -5.16 15.48
CA ARG A 297 -20.95 -4.52 16.38
C ARG A 297 -22.13 -5.45 16.73
N ASP A 298 -21.83 -6.72 16.98
CA ASP A 298 -22.79 -7.78 17.27
C ASP A 298 -23.70 -7.42 18.46
N ALA A 299 -25.00 -7.26 18.18
CA ALA A 299 -25.98 -6.83 19.17
C ALA A 299 -26.22 -7.87 20.27
N GLN A 300 -26.23 -9.16 19.92
CA GLN A 300 -26.47 -10.24 20.89
C GLN A 300 -25.29 -10.33 21.86
N LEU A 301 -24.06 -10.28 21.36
CA LEU A 301 -22.87 -10.32 22.20
C LEU A 301 -22.80 -9.08 23.11
N ARG A 302 -23.11 -7.89 22.58
CA ARG A 302 -23.11 -6.65 23.37
C ARG A 302 -24.15 -6.66 24.48
N ALA A 303 -25.31 -7.27 24.25
CA ALA A 303 -26.35 -7.41 25.27
C ALA A 303 -25.92 -8.29 26.45
N THR A 304 -24.88 -9.11 26.30
CA THR A 304 -24.34 -9.94 27.41
C THR A 304 -23.43 -9.17 28.36
N LEU A 305 -23.06 -7.93 28.03
CA LEU A 305 -22.14 -7.13 28.83
C LEU A 305 -22.89 -6.47 30.00
N ASP A 306 -22.27 -6.51 31.18
CA ASP A 306 -22.76 -5.76 32.34
C ASP A 306 -22.63 -4.23 32.13
N PRO A 307 -23.28 -3.40 32.96
CA PRO A 307 -23.25 -1.95 32.78
C PRO A 307 -21.84 -1.33 32.76
N GLN A 308 -20.89 -1.85 33.55
CA GLN A 308 -19.53 -1.33 33.59
C GLN A 308 -18.77 -1.71 32.30
N GLN A 309 -18.97 -2.93 31.82
CA GLN A 309 -18.43 -3.38 30.53
C GLN A 309 -19.03 -2.60 29.36
N GLN A 310 -20.31 -2.23 29.40
CA GLN A 310 -20.92 -1.39 28.38
C GLN A 310 -20.28 0.00 28.30
N VAL A 311 -20.03 0.64 29.45
CA VAL A 311 -19.31 1.94 29.50
C VAL A 311 -17.92 1.81 28.89
N ARG A 312 -17.16 0.77 29.27
CA ARG A 312 -15.81 0.54 28.70
C ARG A 312 -15.85 0.28 27.20
N LEU A 313 -16.83 -0.50 26.73
CA LEU A 313 -17.03 -0.77 25.32
C LEU A 313 -17.31 0.55 24.56
N GLN A 314 -18.12 1.45 25.11
CA GLN A 314 -18.37 2.77 24.51
C GLN A 314 -17.09 3.62 24.45
N THR A 315 -16.28 3.62 25.51
CA THR A 315 -14.98 4.33 25.49
C THR A 315 -14.05 3.77 24.40
N LEU A 316 -13.94 2.44 24.29
CA LEU A 316 -13.17 1.79 23.23
C LEU A 316 -13.67 2.13 21.82
N GLN A 317 -14.98 2.18 21.64
CA GLN A 317 -15.59 2.59 20.37
C GLN A 317 -15.22 4.04 20.05
N GLY A 318 -15.33 4.95 21.01
CA GLY A 318 -14.94 6.35 20.82
C GLY A 318 -13.47 6.49 20.39
N LEU A 319 -12.55 5.69 20.94
CA LEU A 319 -11.16 5.66 20.49
C LEU A 319 -11.02 5.14 19.05
N LEU A 320 -11.74 4.06 18.71
CA LEU A 320 -11.72 3.46 17.37
C LEU A 320 -12.52 4.26 16.33
N ASP A 321 -13.37 5.19 16.73
CA ASP A 321 -14.10 6.10 15.85
C ASP A 321 -13.20 7.24 15.32
N ASP A 322 -11.95 7.36 15.80
CA ASP A 322 -10.95 8.29 15.22
C ASP A 322 -10.80 8.05 13.70
N PRO A 323 -10.72 9.12 12.88
CA PRO A 323 -10.64 9.01 11.43
C PRO A 323 -9.54 8.09 10.92
N PHE A 324 -8.39 8.00 11.59
CA PHE A 324 -7.32 7.08 11.19
C PHE A 324 -7.77 5.62 11.24
N TYR A 325 -8.40 5.19 12.33
CA TYR A 325 -8.83 3.80 12.49
C TYR A 325 -9.88 3.39 11.47
N GLN A 326 -10.74 4.33 11.02
CA GLN A 326 -11.81 4.07 10.07
C GLN A 326 -11.39 4.26 8.60
N GLY A 327 -10.53 5.25 8.34
CA GLY A 327 -10.23 5.76 7.01
C GLY A 327 -8.87 5.32 6.44
N PHE A 328 -8.02 4.68 7.23
CA PHE A 328 -6.76 4.12 6.77
C PHE A 328 -6.94 2.65 6.37
N LEU A 329 -7.04 2.39 5.07
CA LEU A 329 -7.33 1.07 4.51
C LEU A 329 -6.04 0.36 4.10
N VAL A 330 -5.87 -0.87 4.56
CA VAL A 330 -4.71 -1.69 4.26
C VAL A 330 -5.11 -3.06 3.74
N TYR A 331 -4.30 -3.63 2.86
CA TYR A 331 -4.39 -5.03 2.47
C TYR A 331 -3.47 -5.86 3.35
N VAL A 332 -4.01 -6.84 4.06
CA VAL A 332 -3.26 -7.85 4.80
C VAL A 332 -3.61 -9.23 4.26
N HIS A 333 -2.62 -10.03 3.89
CA HIS A 333 -2.88 -11.42 3.50
C HIS A 333 -3.11 -12.31 4.73
N PRO A 334 -4.21 -13.10 4.84
CA PRO A 334 -5.32 -13.28 3.89
C PRO A 334 -6.59 -12.51 4.29
N LYS A 335 -6.49 -11.48 5.13
CA LYS A 335 -7.63 -10.71 5.63
C LYS A 335 -8.28 -9.82 4.57
N GLY A 336 -7.57 -9.56 3.47
CA GLY A 336 -8.02 -8.68 2.40
C GLY A 336 -7.89 -7.22 2.79
N ILE A 337 -8.66 -6.36 2.12
CA ILE A 337 -8.65 -4.91 2.34
C ILE A 337 -9.57 -4.57 3.51
N LYS A 338 -9.00 -4.02 4.59
CA LYS A 338 -9.72 -3.66 5.82
C LYS A 338 -9.15 -2.39 6.45
N PRO A 339 -9.95 -1.66 7.25
CA PRO A 339 -9.45 -0.52 8.01
C PRO A 339 -8.59 -0.95 9.20
N ILE A 340 -7.69 -0.08 9.69
CA ILE A 340 -6.85 -0.38 10.87
C ILE A 340 -7.67 -0.81 12.09
N ALA A 341 -8.87 -0.23 12.30
CA ALA A 341 -9.78 -0.65 13.38
C ALA A 341 -10.04 -2.17 13.41
N TYR A 342 -10.23 -2.79 12.24
CA TYR A 342 -10.45 -4.22 12.13
C TYR A 342 -9.25 -5.01 12.63
N HIS A 343 -8.04 -4.60 12.22
CA HIS A 343 -6.80 -5.29 12.56
C HIS A 343 -6.48 -5.18 14.04
N ILE A 344 -6.63 -3.99 14.64
CA ILE A 344 -6.44 -3.80 16.08
C ILE A 344 -7.45 -4.65 16.87
N ALA A 345 -8.73 -4.61 16.52
CA ALA A 345 -9.76 -5.43 17.18
C ALA A 345 -9.44 -6.93 17.09
N ARG A 346 -9.05 -7.41 15.89
CA ARG A 346 -8.66 -8.80 15.68
C ARG A 346 -7.46 -9.18 16.54
N LEU A 347 -6.44 -8.33 16.60
CA LEU A 347 -5.19 -8.61 17.29
C LEU A 347 -5.36 -8.66 18.83
N LEU A 348 -6.32 -7.93 19.39
CA LEU A 348 -6.72 -8.08 20.80
C LEU A 348 -7.23 -9.50 21.13
N ASP A 349 -7.86 -10.20 20.18
CA ASP A 349 -8.28 -11.60 20.36
C ASP A 349 -7.11 -12.58 20.24
N ARG A 350 -6.03 -12.23 19.51
CA ARG A 350 -4.93 -13.17 19.17
C ARG A 350 -3.79 -13.16 20.17
N ASN A 351 -3.31 -11.97 20.56
CA ASN A 351 -2.30 -11.84 21.61
C ASN A 351 -2.78 -10.80 22.62
N PRO A 352 -3.72 -11.18 23.50
CA PRO A 352 -4.30 -10.25 24.47
C PRO A 352 -3.25 -9.68 25.44
N ARG A 353 -2.07 -10.29 25.62
CA ARG A 353 -1.07 -9.87 26.61
C ARG A 353 -0.13 -8.75 26.15
N THR A 354 -0.31 -8.19 24.95
CA THR A 354 0.53 -7.10 24.43
C THR A 354 -0.31 -6.07 23.65
N PRO A 355 0.02 -4.77 23.73
CA PRO A 355 -0.47 -3.79 22.78
C PRO A 355 0.27 -3.94 21.43
N TYR A 356 -0.13 -3.13 20.45
CA TYR A 356 0.38 -3.16 19.10
C TYR A 356 0.83 -1.79 18.61
N ALA A 357 1.92 -1.77 17.85
CA ALA A 357 2.47 -0.59 17.20
C ALA A 357 2.38 -0.73 15.68
N ILE A 358 2.34 0.41 14.99
CA ILE A 358 2.21 0.51 13.54
C ILE A 358 3.47 1.16 12.97
N ASP A 359 4.01 0.58 11.91
CA ASP A 359 5.17 1.11 11.20
C ASP A 359 5.04 0.90 9.69
N LEU A 360 5.50 1.88 8.91
CA LEU A 360 5.89 1.67 7.52
C LEU A 360 7.24 0.95 7.48
N THR A 361 7.43 0.06 6.51
CA THR A 361 8.76 -0.51 6.26
C THR A 361 9.55 0.38 5.31
N LEU A 362 10.86 0.13 5.23
CA LEU A 362 11.69 0.67 4.16
C LEU A 362 11.04 0.36 2.80
N HIS A 363 10.97 1.36 1.92
CA HIS A 363 10.44 1.20 0.57
C HIS A 363 11.05 2.23 -0.39
N ASN A 364 11.00 1.94 -1.68
CA ASN A 364 11.62 2.74 -2.76
C ASN A 364 10.59 3.28 -3.78
N LEU A 365 9.31 3.34 -3.38
CA LEU A 365 8.18 3.79 -4.22
C LEU A 365 8.37 5.20 -4.81
N ARG A 366 9.10 6.07 -4.10
CA ARG A 366 9.34 7.49 -4.47
C ARG A 366 10.75 7.74 -5.01
N SER A 367 11.55 6.69 -5.14
CA SER A 367 12.94 6.75 -5.60
C SER A 367 13.09 5.81 -6.80
N THR A 368 13.65 4.62 -6.60
CA THR A 368 13.97 3.66 -7.66
C THR A 368 12.74 3.25 -8.47
N LEU A 369 11.62 2.93 -7.83
CA LEU A 369 10.42 2.50 -8.54
C LEU A 369 9.73 3.65 -9.28
N TYR A 370 9.82 4.87 -8.74
CA TYR A 370 9.35 6.08 -9.40
C TYR A 370 10.11 6.31 -10.71
N TRP A 371 11.44 6.33 -10.64
CA TRP A 371 12.27 6.59 -11.82
C TRP A 371 12.17 5.52 -12.89
N ARG A 372 12.12 4.24 -12.50
CA ARG A 372 11.87 3.15 -13.46
C ARG A 372 10.55 3.32 -14.22
N TRP A 373 9.51 3.82 -13.53
CA TRP A 373 8.24 4.05 -14.17
C TRP A 373 8.31 5.24 -15.11
N ILE A 374 8.92 6.35 -14.67
CA ILE A 374 9.15 7.52 -15.53
C ILE A 374 9.92 7.12 -16.80
N ASP A 375 11.03 6.42 -16.66
CA ASP A 375 11.87 5.97 -17.78
C ASP A 375 11.10 5.09 -18.75
N TRP A 376 10.33 4.13 -18.23
CA TRP A 376 9.46 3.28 -19.04
C TRP A 376 8.45 4.11 -19.84
N GLN A 377 7.79 5.07 -19.20
CA GLN A 377 6.78 5.91 -19.88
C GLN A 377 7.42 6.80 -20.96
N LEU A 378 8.63 7.32 -20.74
CA LEU A 378 9.36 8.09 -21.73
C LEU A 378 9.79 7.24 -22.92
N GLN A 379 10.26 6.00 -22.68
CA GLN A 379 10.59 5.04 -23.74
C GLN A 379 9.36 4.68 -24.59
N GLN A 380 8.21 4.42 -23.97
CA GLN A 380 6.97 4.11 -24.68
C GLN A 380 6.47 5.27 -25.55
N CYS A 381 6.61 6.50 -25.07
CA CYS A 381 6.31 7.68 -25.88
C CYS A 381 7.24 7.79 -27.10
N GLY A 382 8.55 7.58 -26.91
CA GLY A 382 9.53 7.64 -28.00
C GLY A 382 9.32 6.56 -29.09
N ALA A 383 8.82 5.39 -28.70
CA ALA A 383 8.52 4.28 -29.60
C ALA A 383 7.19 4.43 -30.38
N GLY A 384 6.41 5.49 -30.13
CA GLY A 384 5.10 5.71 -30.77
C GLY A 384 3.98 4.80 -30.23
N THR A 385 4.24 4.02 -29.19
CA THR A 385 3.27 3.16 -28.49
C THR A 385 2.61 3.88 -27.31
N ALA A 386 2.09 5.09 -27.55
CA ALA A 386 1.18 5.72 -26.60
C ALA A 386 -0.17 4.98 -26.63
N ALA A 387 -0.22 3.82 -25.96
CA ALA A 387 -1.47 3.10 -25.75
C ALA A 387 -2.36 3.94 -24.84
N GLU A 388 -3.45 4.47 -25.43
CA GLU A 388 -4.63 4.90 -24.71
C GLU A 388 -5.13 3.76 -23.80
N ARG A 389 -4.74 3.79 -22.52
CA ARG A 389 -5.39 3.00 -21.48
C ARG A 389 -5.70 3.87 -20.27
N SER A 390 -6.95 4.32 -20.28
CA SER A 390 -7.84 4.82 -19.21
C SER A 390 -7.31 5.84 -18.19
N ILE A 391 -7.65 7.11 -18.42
CA ILE A 391 -7.74 8.13 -17.36
C ILE A 391 -9.19 8.26 -16.83
N GLU A 392 -10.17 7.65 -17.50
CA GLU A 392 -11.57 7.71 -17.09
C GLU A 392 -11.98 6.44 -16.36
N ASN A 393 -11.83 6.46 -15.03
CA ASN A 393 -12.82 6.00 -14.04
C ASN A 393 -12.26 6.18 -12.62
N SER A 394 -11.83 7.41 -12.31
CA SER A 394 -11.67 7.86 -10.93
C SER A 394 -13.02 8.28 -10.34
N ALA A 395 -14.04 7.43 -10.48
CA ALA A 395 -15.26 7.54 -9.70
C ALA A 395 -15.14 6.54 -8.56
N THR A 396 -14.89 7.06 -7.36
CA THR A 396 -15.13 6.32 -6.11
C THR A 396 -16.53 5.68 -6.22
N PRO A 397 -16.69 4.35 -6.11
CA PRO A 397 -18.02 3.79 -5.97
C PRO A 397 -18.60 4.38 -4.69
N ALA A 398 -19.73 5.08 -4.81
CA ALA A 398 -20.52 5.45 -3.65
C ALA A 398 -20.76 4.20 -2.82
N TYR A 399 -20.48 4.29 -1.52
CA TYR A 399 -20.82 3.27 -0.53
C TYR A 399 -22.28 2.83 -0.74
N ALA A 400 -22.49 1.63 -1.28
CA ALA A 400 -23.80 1.01 -1.26
C ALA A 400 -24.11 0.60 0.19
N GLY A 401 -25.26 1.08 0.66
CA GLY A 401 -25.75 0.89 2.02
C GLY A 401 -25.83 -0.58 2.43
N ARG A 402 -25.74 -0.77 3.75
CA ARG A 402 -25.89 -2.02 4.49
C ARG A 402 -27.03 -2.88 3.93
N GLY A 403 -26.68 -4.04 3.38
CA GLY A 403 -27.63 -5.13 3.17
C GLY A 403 -27.82 -5.89 4.49
N THR A 404 -29.02 -5.80 5.05
CA THR A 404 -29.56 -6.75 6.02
C THR A 404 -29.73 -8.11 5.35
N LEU A 405 -29.19 -9.16 5.95
CA LEU A 405 -29.54 -10.54 5.62
C LEU A 405 -29.89 -11.28 6.92
N HIS A 406 -30.99 -12.02 6.83
CA HIS A 406 -31.62 -12.86 7.84
C HIS A 406 -30.74 -13.96 8.39
#